data_AF-A0A257VYB1-F1
#
_entry.id   AF-A0A257VYB1-F1
#
_cell.length_a   1.000
_cell.length_b   1.000
_cell.length_c   1.000
_cell.angle_alpha   90.00
_cell.angle_beta   90.00
_cell.angle_gamma   90.00
#
_symmetry.space_group_name_H-M   'P 1'
#
loop_
_entity.id
_entity.type
_entity.pdbx_description
1 polymer ?
#
loop_
_entity_poly.entity_id
_entity_poly.type
_entity_poly.pdbx_seq_one_letter_code
_entity_poly.pdbx_strand_id
1 'polypeptide(L)'
;MPMRYAALEVGDILDLVDGAIRYRVRVQQVQMGKPGMLGITAVMDASEAWDGYIAPSVGGDGASVSPIAETRMELLDIPALPTDTPDALTVRVAMCGASPSWNGASLLRVSGTGEDAILTTISTAATMGNCATLLASGTCTRFDRVNTVDLIHCCVDGLALRHLSAHMRPVNGLCCWMKPWCR
;
A
#
# COMPACT_ATOMS: atom_id res chain seq x y z
N MET A 1 -16.55 24.15 -23.45
CA MET A 1 -15.94 23.24 -24.45
C MET A 1 -17.02 22.41 -25.16
N PRO A 2 -16.77 21.93 -26.39
CA PRO A 2 -17.69 21.04 -27.12
C PRO A 2 -17.81 19.64 -26.46
N MET A 3 -18.95 18.97 -26.63
CA MET A 3 -19.22 17.63 -26.06
C MET A 3 -18.31 16.50 -26.52
N ARG A 4 -17.45 16.71 -27.53
CA ARG A 4 -16.44 15.72 -27.94
C ARG A 4 -15.43 15.39 -26.82
N TYR A 5 -15.33 16.25 -25.81
CA TYR A 5 -14.49 16.08 -24.63
C TYR A 5 -15.28 15.64 -23.38
N ALA A 6 -16.46 15.00 -23.56
CA ALA A 6 -17.30 14.57 -22.44
C ALA A 6 -16.65 13.49 -21.55
N ALA A 7 -15.59 12.83 -22.01
CA ALA A 7 -14.84 11.85 -21.24
C ALA A 7 -13.82 12.46 -20.25
N LEU A 8 -13.75 13.79 -20.16
CA LEU A 8 -12.85 14.46 -19.22
C LEU A 8 -13.30 14.22 -17.78
N GLU A 9 -12.35 13.81 -16.94
CA GLU A 9 -12.55 13.56 -15.53
C GLU A 9 -11.80 14.58 -14.66
N VAL A 10 -12.16 14.62 -13.38
CA VAL A 10 -11.45 15.44 -12.40
C VAL A 10 -10.05 14.89 -12.20
N GLY A 11 -9.04 15.74 -12.32
CA GLY A 11 -7.63 15.35 -12.23
C GLY A 11 -6.90 15.28 -13.58
N ASP A 12 -7.63 15.27 -14.70
CA ASP A 12 -7.03 15.32 -16.03
C ASP A 12 -6.22 16.61 -16.24
N ILE A 13 -5.13 16.49 -16.99
CA ILE A 13 -4.25 17.62 -17.35
C ILE A 13 -4.52 18.00 -18.81
N LEU A 14 -4.77 19.29 -19.03
CA LEU A 14 -5.06 19.86 -20.34
C LEU A 14 -4.02 20.89 -20.72
N ASP A 15 -3.58 20.83 -21.97
CA ASP A 15 -2.82 21.89 -22.61
C ASP A 15 -3.78 22.80 -23.39
N LEU A 16 -4.02 23.99 -22.86
CA LEU A 16 -4.82 25.03 -23.51
C LEU A 16 -3.89 25.97 -24.29
N VAL A 17 -4.20 26.21 -25.55
CA VAL A 17 -3.46 27.15 -26.39
C VAL A 17 -4.32 28.38 -26.63
N ASP A 18 -3.83 29.54 -26.21
CA ASP A 18 -4.40 30.84 -26.52
C ASP A 18 -3.37 31.67 -27.31
N GLY A 19 -3.55 31.74 -28.63
CA GLY A 19 -2.57 32.31 -29.54
C GLY A 19 -1.21 31.61 -29.47
N ALA A 20 -0.18 32.34 -29.02
CA ALA A 20 1.18 31.84 -28.87
C ALA A 20 1.48 31.26 -27.47
N ILE A 21 0.57 31.42 -26.51
CA ILE A 21 0.77 31.01 -25.12
C ILE A 21 0.12 29.64 -24.90
N ARG A 22 0.86 28.74 -24.24
CA ARG A 22 0.35 27.44 -23.80
C ARG A 22 0.18 27.45 -22.29
N TYR A 23 -1.02 27.15 -21.82
CA TYR A 23 -1.37 26.98 -20.42
C TYR A 23 -1.56 25.50 -20.14
N ARG A 24 -0.83 24.97 -19.16
CA ARG A 24 -1.07 23.64 -18.62
C ARG A 24 -2.00 23.79 -17.42
N VAL A 25 -3.16 23.13 -17.45
CA VAL A 25 -4.17 23.25 -16.39
C VAL A 25 -4.63 21.87 -15.93
N ARG A 26 -4.92 21.73 -14.63
CA ARG A 26 -5.51 20.53 -14.05
C ARG A 26 -6.98 20.75 -13.78
N VAL A 27 -7.82 19.85 -14.29
CA VAL A 27 -9.27 19.90 -14.13
C VAL A 27 -9.65 19.63 -12.68
N GLN A 28 -10.42 20.53 -12.07
CA GLN A 28 -10.98 20.38 -10.72
C GLN A 28 -12.45 20.00 -10.74
N GLN A 29 -13.19 20.49 -11.72
CA GLN A 29 -14.62 20.24 -11.82
C GLN A 29 -15.07 20.24 -13.27
N VAL A 30 -15.94 19.29 -13.61
CA VAL A 30 -16.57 19.17 -14.92
C VAL A 30 -18.08 19.27 -14.73
N GLN A 31 -18.72 20.19 -15.45
CA GLN A 31 -20.17 20.38 -15.46
C GLN A 31 -20.69 20.24 -16.89
N MET A 32 -21.69 19.39 -17.08
CA MET A 32 -22.40 19.25 -18.36
C MET A 32 -23.72 20.01 -18.29
N GLY A 33 -23.83 21.08 -19.07
CA GLY A 33 -25.03 21.92 -19.13
C GLY A 33 -25.82 21.75 -20.42
N LYS A 34 -27.12 22.06 -20.38
CA LYS A 34 -27.92 22.33 -21.59
C LYS A 34 -27.50 23.71 -22.12
N PRO A 35 -27.18 23.90 -23.41
CA PRO A 35 -27.45 23.08 -24.61
C PRO A 35 -26.25 22.24 -25.09
N GLY A 36 -25.72 21.32 -24.27
CA GLY A 36 -24.60 20.47 -24.67
C GLY A 36 -23.26 21.18 -24.62
N MET A 37 -23.06 22.02 -23.62
CA MET A 37 -21.77 22.65 -23.34
C MET A 37 -21.13 22.04 -22.10
N LEU A 38 -19.84 21.76 -22.21
CA LEU A 38 -19.01 21.33 -21.10
C LEU A 38 -18.39 22.56 -20.43
N GLY A 39 -18.79 22.85 -19.21
CA GLY A 39 -18.15 23.80 -18.31
C GLY A 39 -17.06 23.10 -17.53
N ILE A 40 -15.86 23.68 -17.48
CA ILE A 40 -14.73 23.12 -16.76
C ILE A 40 -14.16 24.20 -15.85
N THR A 41 -13.95 23.86 -14.58
CA THR A 41 -13.17 24.66 -13.65
C THR A 41 -11.84 23.96 -13.46
N ALA A 42 -10.74 24.68 -13.68
CA ALA A 42 -9.38 24.14 -13.64
C ALA A 42 -8.44 25.15 -12.98
N VAL A 43 -7.35 24.63 -12.41
CA VAL A 43 -6.27 25.45 -11.84
C VAL A 43 -5.02 25.29 -12.69
N MET A 44 -4.23 26.36 -12.82
CA MET A 44 -2.96 26.31 -13.55
C MET A 44 -2.02 25.31 -12.88
N ASP A 45 -1.58 24.33 -13.67
CA ASP A 45 -0.55 23.37 -13.29
C ASP A 45 0.79 24.02 -13.68
N ALA A 46 1.20 25.00 -12.87
CA ALA A 46 2.54 25.54 -12.98
C ALA A 46 3.51 24.40 -12.66
N SER A 47 4.27 23.99 -13.65
CA SER A 47 5.41 23.07 -13.51
C SER A 47 6.54 23.76 -12.74
N GLU A 48 6.26 24.26 -11.54
CA GLU A 48 7.24 24.29 -10.49
C GLU A 48 7.15 22.92 -9.86
N ALA A 49 7.93 22.00 -10.43
CA ALA A 49 8.39 20.86 -9.65
C ALA A 49 8.82 21.44 -8.31
N TRP A 50 8.14 21.05 -7.24
CA TRP A 50 8.61 21.32 -5.90
C TRP A 50 9.96 20.60 -5.75
N ASP A 51 11.03 21.27 -6.17
CA ASP A 51 12.40 20.91 -5.82
C ASP A 51 12.63 21.49 -4.43
N GLY A 52 12.14 20.76 -3.43
CA GLY A 52 12.34 21.08 -2.02
C GLY A 52 13.79 20.97 -1.56
N TYR A 53 14.77 21.20 -2.43
CA TYR A 53 16.17 21.24 -2.07
C TYR A 53 16.59 22.66 -1.68
N ILE A 54 16.37 23.00 -0.41
CA ILE A 54 17.05 24.12 0.23
C ILE A 54 18.47 23.65 0.53
N ALA A 55 19.46 24.12 -0.24
CA ALA A 55 20.85 23.86 0.08
C ALA A 55 21.20 24.45 1.46
N PRO A 56 21.78 23.69 2.39
CA PRO A 56 22.16 24.22 3.70
C PRO A 56 23.23 25.31 3.54
N SER A 57 23.05 26.45 4.21
CA SER A 57 23.95 27.61 4.17
C SER A 57 25.28 27.39 4.92
N VAL A 58 25.49 26.18 5.46
CA VAL A 58 26.71 25.78 6.17
C VAL A 58 27.08 24.39 5.66
N GLY A 59 28.34 24.22 5.27
CA GLY A 59 28.89 22.93 4.85
C GLY A 59 28.67 21.89 5.95
N GLY A 60 27.68 21.03 5.75
CA GLY A 60 27.52 19.82 6.54
C GLY A 60 28.71 18.91 6.30
N ASP A 61 29.07 18.13 7.31
CA ASP A 61 30.27 17.29 7.41
C ASP A 61 30.28 16.07 6.45
N GLY A 62 29.71 16.22 5.25
CA GLY A 62 29.53 15.14 4.28
C GLY A 62 28.57 14.04 4.73
N ALA A 63 27.82 14.23 5.83
CA ALA A 63 26.88 13.25 6.33
C ALA A 63 25.78 12.99 5.28
N SER A 64 25.79 11.80 4.69
CA SER A 64 24.74 11.39 3.75
C SER A 64 23.42 11.26 4.51
N VAL A 65 22.41 12.04 4.12
CA VAL A 65 21.04 11.87 4.63
C VAL A 65 20.53 10.53 4.10
N SER A 66 20.18 9.61 5.01
CA SER A 66 19.53 8.36 4.61
C SER A 66 18.14 8.68 4.05
N PRO A 67 17.76 8.12 2.89
CA PRO A 67 16.42 8.34 2.36
C PRO A 67 15.36 7.86 3.36
N ILE A 68 14.20 8.51 3.34
CA ILE A 68 13.05 8.12 4.17
C ILE A 68 12.71 6.67 3.86
N ALA A 69 12.67 5.85 4.91
CA ALA A 69 12.41 4.44 4.74
C ALA A 69 10.95 4.17 4.35
N GLU A 70 10.74 3.30 3.37
CA GLU A 70 9.42 2.91 2.92
C GLU A 70 8.83 1.84 3.86
N THR A 71 7.55 1.99 4.20
CA THR A 71 6.81 1.01 5.02
C THR A 71 5.86 0.23 4.13
N ARG A 72 5.98 -1.10 4.15
CA ARG A 72 4.98 -2.00 3.59
C ARG A 72 3.98 -2.38 4.67
N MET A 73 2.69 -2.22 4.38
CA MET A 73 1.59 -2.63 5.25
C MET A 73 0.73 -3.67 4.53
N GLU A 74 0.35 -4.73 5.23
CA GLU A 74 -0.57 -5.76 4.75
C GLU A 74 -1.71 -5.94 5.75
N LEU A 75 -2.93 -6.12 5.23
CA LEU A 75 -4.11 -6.44 6.04
C LEU A 75 -4.32 -7.95 6.09
N LEU A 76 -4.45 -8.49 7.30
CA LEU A 76 -4.55 -9.92 7.53
C LEU A 76 -6.02 -10.34 7.63
N ASP A 77 -6.52 -10.99 6.58
CA ASP A 77 -7.82 -11.67 6.55
C ASP A 77 -7.69 -13.05 7.21
N ILE A 78 -7.60 -13.06 8.55
CA ILE A 78 -7.53 -14.28 9.36
C ILE A 78 -8.69 -14.35 10.36
N PRO A 79 -9.12 -15.55 10.76
CA PRO A 79 -10.11 -15.72 11.82
C PRO A 79 -9.70 -15.05 13.13
N ALA A 80 -10.69 -14.79 13.99
CA ALA A 80 -10.43 -14.33 15.35
C ALA A 80 -9.51 -15.31 16.08
N LEU A 81 -8.50 -14.76 16.76
CA LEU A 81 -7.58 -15.55 17.56
C LEU A 81 -8.24 -15.92 18.90
N PRO A 82 -7.81 -17.01 19.55
CA PRO A 82 -8.36 -17.41 20.85
C PRO A 82 -8.26 -16.35 21.95
N THR A 83 -7.37 -15.37 21.79
CA THR A 83 -7.17 -14.24 22.71
C THR A 83 -8.04 -13.03 22.40
N ASP A 84 -8.83 -13.07 21.33
CA ASP A 84 -9.67 -11.93 20.95
C ASP A 84 -10.91 -11.83 21.83
N THR A 85 -11.31 -10.59 22.10
CA THR A 85 -12.57 -10.31 22.77
C THR A 85 -13.73 -10.69 21.82
N PRO A 86 -14.69 -11.54 22.23
CA PRO A 86 -15.74 -12.04 21.35
C PRO A 86 -16.59 -10.98 20.65
N ASP A 87 -16.77 -9.83 21.30
CA ASP A 87 -17.62 -8.73 20.81
C ASP A 87 -16.81 -7.57 20.21
N ALA A 88 -15.50 -7.73 20.01
CA ALA A 88 -14.65 -6.71 19.42
C ALA A 88 -14.42 -6.95 17.92
N LEU A 89 -14.60 -5.90 17.11
CA LEU A 89 -14.17 -5.88 15.72
C LEU A 89 -12.64 -5.70 15.67
N THR A 90 -11.91 -6.80 15.55
CA THR A 90 -10.44 -6.79 15.49
C THR A 90 -9.95 -6.85 14.06
N VAL A 91 -9.26 -5.80 13.62
CA VAL A 91 -8.54 -5.76 12.34
C VAL A 91 -7.06 -5.99 12.62
N ARG A 92 -6.44 -6.91 11.88
CA ARG A 92 -5.02 -7.23 12.02
C ARG A 92 -4.22 -6.70 10.86
N VAL A 93 -3.11 -6.05 11.19
CA VAL A 93 -2.18 -5.48 10.22
C VAL A 93 -0.77 -5.98 10.52
N ALA A 94 -0.03 -6.28 9.46
CA ALA A 94 1.39 -6.52 9.50
C ALA A 94 2.09 -5.33 8.84
N MET A 95 3.17 -4.82 9.43
CA MET A 95 3.97 -3.81 8.75
C MET A 95 5.47 -4.06 8.94
N CYS A 96 6.24 -3.79 7.90
CA CYS A 96 7.69 -3.91 7.89
C CYS A 96 8.32 -2.85 6.99
N GLY A 97 9.62 -2.63 7.14
CA GLY A 97 10.38 -1.84 6.19
C GLY A 97 10.48 -2.53 4.84
N ALA A 98 10.22 -1.79 3.76
CA ALA A 98 10.53 -2.19 2.39
C ALA A 98 11.94 -1.74 1.96
N SER A 99 12.56 -0.83 2.73
CA SER A 99 13.90 -0.30 2.48
C SER A 99 14.82 -0.43 3.71
N PRO A 100 16.16 -0.34 3.52
CA PRO A 100 17.09 -0.15 4.62
C PRO A 100 16.75 1.09 5.46
N SER A 101 17.19 1.13 6.72
CA SER A 101 16.96 2.23 7.66
C SER A 101 15.52 2.38 8.20
N TRP A 102 14.64 1.40 7.99
CA TRP A 102 13.32 1.40 8.63
C TRP A 102 13.42 1.19 10.14
N ASN A 103 12.79 2.07 10.93
CA ASN A 103 12.86 2.07 12.40
C ASN A 103 11.46 2.09 13.03
N GLY A 104 10.52 1.40 12.40
CA GLY A 104 9.14 1.37 12.86
C GLY A 104 8.16 2.14 11.98
N ALA A 105 6.89 1.99 12.34
CA ALA A 105 5.77 2.64 11.68
C ALA A 105 4.65 2.91 12.70
N SER A 106 3.83 3.92 12.40
CA SER A 106 2.66 4.27 13.20
C SER A 106 1.42 4.12 12.33
N LEU A 107 0.37 3.49 12.86
CA LEU A 107 -0.95 3.47 12.24
C LEU A 107 -1.76 4.63 12.81
N LEU A 108 -2.25 5.50 11.94
CA LEU A 108 -3.09 6.62 12.34
C LEU A 108 -4.47 6.48 11.71
N ARG A 109 -5.49 6.85 12.47
CA ARG A 109 -6.82 7.14 11.94
C ARG A 109 -6.85 8.61 11.56
N VAL A 110 -6.94 8.86 10.26
CA VAL A 110 -7.12 10.20 9.73
C VAL A 110 -8.50 10.74 10.13
N SER A 111 -8.54 11.94 10.70
CA SER A 111 -9.79 12.67 10.94
C SER A 111 -9.88 13.87 10.01
N GLY A 112 -11.09 14.13 9.49
CA GLY A 112 -11.32 15.29 8.62
C GLY A 112 -11.16 16.65 9.31
N THR A 113 -10.87 16.66 10.61
CA THR A 113 -10.69 17.87 11.44
C THR A 113 -9.22 18.18 11.75
N GLY A 114 -8.27 17.37 11.24
CA GLY A 114 -6.83 17.55 11.47
C GLY A 114 -6.31 17.01 12.81
N GLU A 115 -7.15 16.28 13.54
CA GLU A 115 -6.80 15.60 14.80
C GLU A 115 -6.63 14.10 14.50
N ASP A 116 -5.50 13.74 13.89
CA ASP A 116 -5.23 12.36 13.52
C ASP A 116 -4.81 11.56 14.75
N ALA A 117 -5.57 10.50 15.06
CA ALA A 117 -5.32 9.69 16.24
C ALA A 117 -4.40 8.52 15.90
N ILE A 118 -3.28 8.39 16.62
CA ILE A 118 -2.41 7.21 16.54
C ILE A 118 -3.16 6.02 17.16
N LEU A 119 -3.41 4.99 16.36
CA LEU A 119 -4.06 3.75 16.79
C LEU A 119 -3.04 2.78 17.38
N THR A 120 -1.86 2.67 16.75
CA THR A 120 -0.77 1.82 17.24
C THR A 120 0.56 2.26 16.64
N THR A 121 1.65 1.83 17.26
CA THR A 121 3.02 2.05 16.81
C THR A 121 3.77 0.74 16.89
N ILE A 122 4.50 0.41 15.84
CA ILE A 122 5.40 -0.74 15.82
C ILE A 122 6.84 -0.23 15.72
N SER A 123 7.72 -0.79 16.54
CA SER A 123 9.17 -0.54 16.48
C SER A 123 9.93 -1.74 15.91
N THR A 124 9.26 -2.88 15.80
CA THR A 124 9.83 -4.14 15.29
C THR A 124 9.11 -4.56 14.01
N ALA A 125 9.89 -4.97 13.00
CA ALA A 125 9.35 -5.37 11.71
C ALA A 125 8.57 -6.70 11.83
N ALA A 126 7.36 -6.72 11.27
CA ALA A 126 6.58 -7.95 11.16
C ALA A 126 7.19 -8.91 10.14
N THR A 127 7.19 -10.22 10.45
CA THR A 127 7.60 -11.26 9.51
C THR A 127 6.43 -11.64 8.60
N MET A 128 6.54 -11.40 7.28
CA MET A 128 5.48 -11.72 6.32
C MET A 128 5.92 -12.82 5.35
N GLY A 129 5.12 -13.88 5.22
CA GLY A 129 5.31 -14.91 4.19
C GLY A 129 6.50 -15.85 4.40
N ASN A 130 6.94 -16.06 5.64
CA ASN A 130 8.06 -16.97 5.92
C ASN A 130 7.61 -18.43 6.08
N CYS A 131 8.25 -19.33 5.33
CA CYS A 131 8.06 -20.78 5.49
C CYS A 131 9.05 -21.28 6.56
N ALA A 132 8.55 -21.90 7.63
CA ALA A 132 9.40 -22.53 8.64
C ALA A 132 10.03 -23.82 8.12
N THR A 133 9.34 -24.53 7.22
CA THR A 133 9.84 -25.75 6.59
C THR A 133 9.88 -25.58 5.07
N LEU A 134 11.03 -25.90 4.48
CA LEU A 134 11.20 -26.03 3.03
C LEU A 134 10.83 -27.46 2.64
N LEU A 135 9.88 -27.61 1.72
CA LEU A 135 9.64 -28.92 1.10
C LEU A 135 10.78 -29.27 0.15
N ALA A 136 11.19 -30.55 0.18
CA ALA A 136 12.07 -31.09 -0.84
C ALA A 136 11.40 -31.04 -2.22
N SER A 137 12.21 -30.99 -3.28
CA SER A 137 11.69 -31.03 -4.65
C SER A 137 10.94 -32.34 -4.90
N GLY A 138 9.71 -32.21 -5.41
CA GLY A 138 8.79 -33.33 -5.63
C GLY A 138 8.04 -33.20 -6.94
N THR A 139 7.32 -34.25 -7.33
CA THR A 139 6.56 -34.28 -8.59
C THR A 139 5.37 -33.32 -8.53
N CYS A 140 5.34 -32.28 -9.37
CA CYS A 140 4.30 -31.24 -9.34
C CYS A 140 2.91 -31.70 -9.78
N THR A 141 2.79 -32.93 -10.32
CA THR A 141 1.55 -33.48 -10.88
C THR A 141 0.79 -34.36 -9.89
N ARG A 142 1.31 -34.59 -8.69
CA ARG A 142 0.68 -35.41 -7.65
C ARG A 142 0.46 -34.58 -6.40
N PHE A 143 -0.74 -34.70 -5.80
CA PHE A 143 -0.98 -34.10 -4.49
C PHE A 143 -0.15 -34.83 -3.43
N ASP A 144 0.68 -34.07 -2.74
CA ASP A 144 1.39 -34.54 -1.56
C ASP A 144 0.42 -34.52 -0.36
N ARG A 145 0.26 -35.68 0.26
CA ARG A 145 -0.57 -35.88 1.47
C ARG A 145 0.27 -36.24 2.68
N VAL A 146 1.58 -36.44 2.49
CA VAL A 146 2.49 -36.93 3.53
C VAL A 146 3.28 -35.77 4.12
N ASN A 147 3.72 -34.82 3.28
CA ASN A 147 4.49 -33.69 3.75
C ASN A 147 3.58 -32.48 4.05
N THR A 148 3.98 -31.72 5.06
CA THR A 148 3.31 -30.49 5.51
C THR A 148 4.30 -29.33 5.50
N VAL A 149 3.85 -28.16 5.06
CA VAL A 149 4.60 -26.90 5.23
C VAL A 149 4.05 -26.19 6.45
N ASP A 150 4.97 -25.83 7.34
CA ASP A 150 4.65 -24.95 8.44
C ASP A 150 4.95 -23.51 8.00
N LEU A 151 3.92 -22.67 8.04
CA LEU A 151 4.01 -21.25 7.76
C LEU A 151 4.05 -20.49 9.08
N ILE A 152 4.98 -19.55 9.21
CA ILE A 152 4.97 -18.60 10.30
C ILE A 152 4.08 -17.45 9.85
N HIS A 153 2.89 -17.36 10.44
CA HIS A 153 2.06 -16.18 10.27
C HIS A 153 2.58 -15.04 11.13
N CYS A 154 2.44 -13.81 10.62
CA CYS A 154 2.93 -12.55 11.18
C CYS A 154 3.10 -12.55 12.70
N CYS A 155 4.34 -12.39 13.17
CA CYS A 155 4.62 -12.13 14.58
C CYS A 155 4.80 -10.63 14.80
N VAL A 156 4.00 -10.08 15.71
CA VAL A 156 4.35 -8.86 16.45
C VAL A 156 4.73 -9.35 17.85
N ASP A 157 5.91 -8.99 18.33
CA ASP A 157 6.40 -9.29 19.68
C ASP A 157 6.49 -10.79 20.07
N GLY A 158 7.05 -11.63 19.20
CA GLY A 158 7.48 -12.99 19.55
C GLY A 158 6.36 -14.01 19.80
N LEU A 159 5.09 -13.61 19.75
CA LEU A 159 3.94 -14.52 19.70
C LEU A 159 3.77 -15.01 18.26
N ALA A 160 4.55 -16.04 17.90
CA ALA A 160 4.37 -16.75 16.65
C ALA A 160 3.04 -17.53 16.69
N LEU A 161 2.15 -17.28 15.72
CA LEU A 161 1.05 -18.19 15.43
C LEU A 161 1.63 -19.46 14.81
N ARG A 162 1.96 -20.42 15.67
CA ARG A 162 2.51 -21.73 15.32
C ARG A 162 1.37 -22.71 15.07
N HIS A 163 0.69 -22.59 13.93
CA HIS A 163 0.14 -23.72 13.17
C HIS A 163 -0.87 -23.22 12.15
N LEU A 164 -0.49 -23.28 10.88
CA LEU A 164 -1.47 -23.42 9.80
C LEU A 164 -0.89 -24.43 8.81
N SER A 165 -1.31 -25.69 8.95
CA SER A 165 -0.89 -26.76 8.05
C SER A 165 -1.67 -26.61 6.75
N ALA A 166 -0.99 -26.13 5.70
CA ALA A 166 -1.58 -26.00 4.37
C ALA A 166 -1.09 -27.15 3.46
N HIS A 167 -2.02 -27.82 2.78
CA HIS A 167 -1.72 -28.73 1.67
C HIS A 167 -1.60 -27.90 0.38
N MET A 168 -0.39 -27.63 -0.10
CA MET A 168 -0.16 -26.82 -1.31
C MET A 168 0.53 -27.59 -2.43
N ARG A 169 0.23 -27.20 -3.67
CA ARG A 169 0.97 -27.62 -4.88
C ARG A 169 2.21 -26.75 -5.06
N PRO A 170 3.37 -27.32 -5.45
CA PRO A 170 4.51 -26.51 -5.84
C PRO A 170 4.24 -25.86 -7.21
N VAL A 171 4.23 -24.54 -7.28
CA VAL A 171 4.33 -23.78 -8.54
C VAL A 171 5.57 -22.91 -8.44
N ASN A 172 6.44 -23.03 -9.44
CA ASN A 172 7.75 -22.38 -9.59
C ASN A 172 7.91 -21.05 -8.82
N GLY A 173 8.55 -21.11 -7.66
CA GLY A 173 9.12 -19.94 -6.96
C GLY A 173 8.11 -18.95 -6.32
N LEU A 174 6.80 -19.21 -6.38
CA LEU A 174 5.78 -18.35 -5.78
C LEU A 174 4.77 -19.20 -5.01
N CYS A 175 4.71 -19.02 -3.69
CA CYS A 175 3.64 -19.58 -2.86
C CYS A 175 2.33 -18.83 -3.15
N CYS A 176 1.53 -19.33 -4.09
CA CYS A 176 0.17 -18.82 -4.29
C CYS A 176 -0.76 -19.35 -3.20
N TRP A 177 -1.30 -18.41 -2.42
CA TRP A 177 -2.38 -18.66 -1.46
C TRP A 177 -3.66 -19.06 -2.24
N MET A 178 -4.13 -20.29 -2.10
CA MET A 178 -5.51 -20.63 -2.48
C MET A 178 -6.38 -20.53 -1.23
N LYS A 179 -7.29 -19.54 -1.21
CA LYS A 179 -8.39 -19.47 -0.23
C LYS A 179 -9.11 -20.83 -0.22
N PRO A 180 -9.29 -21.50 0.93
CA PRO A 180 -10.22 -22.61 0.99
C PRO A 180 -11.62 -22.06 0.70
N TRP A 181 -12.21 -22.50 -0.41
CA TRP A 181 -13.62 -22.30 -0.69
C TRP A 181 -14.41 -23.01 0.42
N CYS A 182 -15.08 -22.24 1.29
CA CYS A 182 -16.12 -22.79 2.15
C CYS A 182 -17.24 -23.35 1.26
N ARG A 183 -17.62 -24.60 1.53
CA ARG A 183 -18.90 -25.19 1.11
C ARG A 183 -20.02 -24.70 2.01
#